data_AF-A0A2V9XRE6-F1
#
_entry.id   AF-A0A2V9XRE6-F1
#
_cell.length_a   1.000
_cell.length_b   1.000
_cell.length_c   1.000
_cell.angle_alpha   90.00
_cell.angle_beta   90.00
_cell.angle_gamma   90.00
#
_symmetry.space_group_name_H-M   'P 1'
#
loop_
_entity.id
_entity.type
_entity.pdbx_description
1 polymer ?
#
loop_
_entity_poly.entity_id
_entity_poly.type
_entity_poly.pdbx_seq_one_letter_code
_entity_poly.pdbx_strand_id
1 'polypeptide(L)'
;MEFLDKGTYTLDPVHPPLSRIALGLPLYLAGERFPKLSPTDPGSHNYNVVGNIILYGSGHYWRNLSLARLGILPFFLLAVVVVFLWTRRLFGDFAALMAVALFTTLPIVLAFSGLAYTDLPAAAMQFTALFAFATWLEKSSTQSTLLLGIAVGLALLSKFTALLFLPAAVVGILLCKWLLSGRADPTLAAARSRRAAQIGMAALLACVIVWGGYRFSVEHVSENMQLSPQSMPSFQHFPGPVRSIARNMVIWDPMLPAPALFRGLATAWVLNKSAPEAYLLGKTKTGGWWYFFPIGIGVKTPLSFLILCVVGLCSVFRSARQMQWTSLVPAVSAIAILTVSMSVNYNAGLRHLLLVFPLLAVVAGCGASCLCRPQAGWRFWGRLVLAGLLVWQAMSTLRAHSDYIAYFNEFAGRDPSRTLVTGCDLDCGQDLFRLSQELRARHVAHASIAVWSSADMSQMGLPNFDILEPFQPVSGWVAISMRSLRFGDVLHRTYPPGAFAWLDRYQPVGEVGKTIRLYYIPPLDSSGEQGQARNRQE
;
A
#
# COMPACT_ATOMS: atom_id res chain seq x y z
N MET A 1 -16.44 2.92 -10.15
CA MET A 1 -17.82 3.24 -10.53
C MET A 1 -17.90 4.27 -11.63
N GLU A 2 -17.33 5.47 -11.48
CA GLU A 2 -17.35 6.52 -12.52
C GLU A 2 -16.97 5.98 -13.91
N PHE A 3 -15.82 5.31 -13.99
CA PHE A 3 -15.31 4.71 -15.23
C PHE A 3 -16.27 3.70 -15.89
N LEU A 4 -16.96 2.89 -15.08
CA LEU A 4 -17.86 1.84 -15.56
C LEU A 4 -19.20 2.40 -16.04
N ASP A 5 -19.71 3.40 -15.33
CA ASP A 5 -21.07 3.93 -15.53
C ASP A 5 -21.09 5.12 -16.52
N LYS A 6 -20.13 6.04 -16.37
CA LYS A 6 -20.04 7.27 -17.19
C LYS A 6 -18.97 7.22 -18.28
N GLY A 7 -18.02 6.30 -18.17
CA GLY A 7 -16.86 6.26 -19.07
C GLY A 7 -15.82 7.35 -18.86
N THR A 8 -15.95 8.14 -17.78
CA THR A 8 -15.01 9.20 -17.40
C THR A 8 -14.11 8.75 -16.24
N TYR A 9 -12.95 9.40 -16.09
CA TYR A 9 -11.96 9.08 -15.06
C TYR A 9 -11.38 10.34 -14.41
N THR A 10 -12.20 11.03 -13.63
CA THR A 10 -11.88 12.38 -13.12
C THR A 10 -11.76 12.44 -11.60
N LEU A 11 -12.44 11.54 -10.87
CA LEU A 11 -12.59 11.63 -9.41
C LEU A 11 -11.31 11.31 -8.61
N ASP A 12 -10.49 10.38 -9.11
CA ASP A 12 -9.17 10.07 -8.53
C ASP A 12 -8.17 9.68 -9.63
N PRO A 13 -7.60 10.67 -10.34
CA PRO A 13 -6.69 10.41 -11.45
C PRO A 13 -5.32 9.89 -10.97
N VAL A 14 -5.01 9.98 -9.67
CA VAL A 14 -3.71 9.59 -9.09
C VAL A 14 -3.46 8.08 -9.17
N HIS A 15 -4.50 7.28 -9.35
CA HIS A 15 -4.38 5.85 -9.56
C HIS A 15 -4.81 5.50 -10.98
N PRO A 16 -4.03 4.75 -11.75
CA PRO A 16 -4.48 4.16 -13.00
C PRO A 16 -5.68 3.21 -12.83
N PRO A 17 -6.46 2.97 -13.91
CA PRO A 17 -7.82 2.48 -13.78
C PRO A 17 -7.97 1.00 -13.42
N LEU A 18 -7.00 0.12 -13.69
CA LEU A 18 -7.18 -1.34 -13.55
C LEU A 18 -7.64 -1.74 -12.14
N SER A 19 -6.96 -1.23 -11.12
CA SER A 19 -7.26 -1.52 -9.73
C SER A 19 -8.64 -0.97 -9.33
N ARG A 20 -9.01 0.22 -9.81
CA ARG A 20 -10.31 0.84 -9.52
C ARG A 20 -11.47 0.15 -10.26
N ILE A 21 -11.22 -0.34 -11.47
CA ILE A 21 -12.17 -1.16 -12.23
C ILE A 21 -12.42 -2.46 -11.48
N ALA A 22 -11.37 -3.14 -11.02
CA ALA A 22 -11.50 -4.37 -10.26
C ALA A 22 -12.35 -4.19 -8.99
N LEU A 23 -12.15 -3.10 -8.26
CA LEU A 23 -12.96 -2.75 -7.08
C LEU A 23 -14.42 -2.43 -7.43
N GLY A 24 -14.65 -1.72 -8.54
CA GLY A 24 -15.98 -1.27 -8.94
C GLY A 24 -16.82 -2.31 -9.68
N LEU A 25 -16.19 -3.29 -10.33
CA LEU A 25 -16.89 -4.23 -11.20
C LEU A 25 -17.92 -5.10 -10.46
N PRO A 26 -17.60 -5.73 -9.31
CA PRO A 26 -18.58 -6.50 -8.56
C PRO A 26 -19.77 -5.66 -8.07
N LEU A 27 -19.52 -4.41 -7.66
CA LEU A 27 -20.57 -3.45 -7.28
C LEU A 27 -21.48 -3.12 -8.45
N TYR A 28 -20.89 -2.82 -9.62
CA TYR A 28 -21.63 -2.50 -10.83
C TYR A 28 -22.52 -3.67 -11.30
N LEU A 29 -22.00 -4.90 -11.23
CA LEU A 29 -22.76 -6.11 -11.53
C LEU A 29 -23.90 -6.36 -10.52
N ALA A 30 -23.72 -5.94 -9.26
CA ALA A 30 -24.74 -6.01 -8.21
C ALA A 30 -25.81 -4.89 -8.29
N GLY A 31 -25.75 -4.03 -9.30
CA GLY A 31 -26.74 -2.97 -9.53
C GLY A 31 -26.41 -1.63 -8.89
N GLU A 32 -25.31 -1.50 -8.16
CA GLU A 32 -24.85 -0.20 -7.64
C GLU A 32 -24.42 0.69 -8.82
N ARG A 33 -24.65 2.00 -8.70
CA ARG A 33 -24.38 2.97 -9.78
C ARG A 33 -23.67 4.20 -9.25
N PHE A 34 -23.10 5.00 -10.17
CA PHE A 34 -22.50 6.25 -9.78
C PHE A 34 -23.60 7.23 -9.31
N PRO A 35 -23.46 7.88 -8.15
CA PRO A 35 -24.52 8.72 -7.61
C PRO A 35 -24.76 9.96 -8.48
N LYS A 36 -26.03 10.36 -8.59
CA LYS A 36 -26.45 11.59 -9.27
C LYS A 36 -26.23 12.79 -8.34
N LEU A 37 -25.00 13.26 -8.28
CA LEU A 37 -24.64 14.48 -7.54
C LEU A 37 -24.61 15.68 -8.49
N SER A 38 -25.05 16.85 -8.00
CA SER A 38 -24.91 18.09 -8.74
C SER A 38 -23.42 18.43 -8.90
N PRO A 39 -22.95 18.89 -10.08
CA PRO A 39 -21.58 19.37 -10.24
C PRO A 39 -21.21 20.52 -9.30
N THR A 40 -22.22 21.27 -8.82
CA THR A 40 -22.03 22.37 -7.85
C THR A 40 -21.87 21.88 -6.41
N ASP A 41 -22.18 20.62 -6.12
CA ASP A 41 -21.99 20.03 -4.79
C ASP A 41 -20.49 19.80 -4.55
N PRO A 42 -19.88 20.39 -3.51
CA PRO A 42 -18.47 20.13 -3.16
C PRO A 42 -18.16 18.63 -2.97
N GLY A 43 -19.14 17.84 -2.52
CA GLY A 43 -19.00 16.40 -2.34
C GLY A 43 -18.86 15.62 -3.65
N SER A 44 -19.33 16.17 -4.77
CA SER A 44 -19.31 15.50 -6.09
C SER A 44 -17.90 15.24 -6.63
N HIS A 45 -16.91 16.01 -6.18
CA HIS A 45 -15.51 15.89 -6.56
C HIS A 45 -14.65 15.16 -5.52
N ASN A 46 -15.26 14.69 -4.42
CA ASN A 46 -14.54 14.01 -3.35
C ASN A 46 -14.79 12.49 -3.41
N TYR A 47 -13.74 11.72 -3.70
CA TYR A 47 -13.86 10.27 -3.82
C TYR A 47 -14.32 9.57 -2.52
N ASN A 48 -14.05 10.13 -1.34
CA ASN A 48 -14.52 9.56 -0.08
C ASN A 48 -16.04 9.70 0.06
N VAL A 49 -16.57 10.89 -0.26
CA VAL A 49 -18.00 11.18 -0.20
C VAL A 49 -18.76 10.31 -1.20
N VAL A 50 -18.33 10.32 -2.47
CA VAL A 50 -18.93 9.49 -3.53
C VAL A 50 -18.84 7.99 -3.18
N GLY A 51 -17.69 7.55 -2.69
CA GLY A 51 -17.48 6.17 -2.27
C GLY A 51 -18.42 5.74 -1.15
N ASN A 52 -18.62 6.58 -0.13
CA ASN A 52 -19.59 6.32 0.92
C ASN A 52 -21.00 6.22 0.37
N ILE A 53 -21.45 7.16 -0.46
CA ILE A 53 -22.80 7.12 -1.03
C ILE A 53 -23.05 5.80 -1.79
N ILE A 54 -22.04 5.29 -2.50
CA ILE A 54 -22.12 3.99 -3.17
C ILE A 54 -22.17 2.83 -2.15
N LEU A 55 -21.33 2.86 -1.12
CA LEU A 55 -21.27 1.78 -0.13
C LEU A 55 -22.54 1.70 0.71
N TYR A 56 -23.03 2.83 1.22
CA TYR A 56 -24.30 2.92 1.96
C TYR A 56 -25.53 2.87 1.03
N GLY A 57 -25.31 3.00 -0.28
CA GLY A 57 -26.32 2.88 -1.32
C GLY A 57 -27.15 1.60 -1.16
N SER A 58 -28.43 1.71 -1.48
CA SER A 58 -29.43 0.64 -1.39
C SER A 58 -29.64 0.01 0.00
N GLY A 59 -29.02 0.52 1.07
CA GLY A 59 -29.17 0.00 2.44
C GLY A 59 -28.36 -1.28 2.73
N HIS A 60 -27.45 -1.69 1.83
CA HIS A 60 -26.71 -2.96 1.93
C HIS A 60 -25.20 -2.77 2.14
N TYR A 61 -24.80 -1.96 3.13
CA TYR A 61 -23.39 -1.59 3.35
C TYR A 61 -22.41 -2.77 3.35
N TRP A 62 -22.69 -3.81 4.14
CA TRP A 62 -21.81 -4.98 4.27
C TRP A 62 -21.66 -5.78 2.98
N ARG A 63 -22.75 -5.90 2.20
CA ARG A 63 -22.73 -6.55 0.89
C ARG A 63 -21.84 -5.76 -0.05
N ASN A 64 -22.06 -4.45 -0.15
CA ASN A 64 -21.35 -3.58 -1.08
C ASN A 64 -19.85 -3.53 -0.74
N LEU A 65 -19.51 -3.40 0.54
CA LEU A 65 -18.12 -3.45 1.00
C LEU A 65 -17.45 -4.80 0.69
N SER A 66 -18.16 -5.91 0.90
CA SER A 66 -17.66 -7.25 0.59
C SER A 66 -17.44 -7.45 -0.90
N LEU A 67 -18.35 -6.98 -1.75
CA LEU A 67 -18.22 -7.01 -3.20
C LEU A 67 -17.02 -6.19 -3.69
N ALA A 68 -16.80 -4.99 -3.14
CA ALA A 68 -15.63 -4.18 -3.46
C ALA A 68 -14.32 -4.92 -3.12
N ARG A 69 -14.27 -5.58 -1.96
CA ARG A 69 -13.11 -6.39 -1.53
C ARG A 69 -12.91 -7.63 -2.40
N LEU A 70 -13.99 -8.27 -2.86
CA LEU A 70 -13.94 -9.43 -3.75
C LEU A 70 -13.16 -9.13 -5.04
N GLY A 71 -13.21 -7.89 -5.54
CA GLY A 71 -12.46 -7.43 -6.70
C GLY A 71 -10.94 -7.61 -6.59
N ILE A 72 -10.40 -7.75 -5.38
CA ILE A 72 -8.97 -7.93 -5.11
C ILE A 72 -8.53 -9.40 -5.19
N LEU A 73 -9.45 -10.34 -4.95
CA LEU A 73 -9.15 -11.76 -4.88
C LEU A 73 -8.44 -12.32 -6.13
N PRO A 74 -8.80 -11.97 -7.38
CA PRO A 74 -8.09 -12.46 -8.56
C PRO A 74 -6.60 -12.09 -8.58
N PHE A 75 -6.24 -10.91 -8.07
CA PHE A 75 -4.85 -10.45 -8.01
C PHE A 75 -4.06 -11.16 -6.91
N PHE A 76 -4.70 -11.46 -5.78
CA PHE A 76 -4.09 -12.30 -4.75
C PHE A 76 -3.77 -13.70 -5.31
N LEU A 77 -4.74 -14.34 -5.97
CA LEU A 77 -4.55 -15.66 -6.58
C LEU A 77 -3.45 -15.64 -7.65
N LEU A 78 -3.42 -14.60 -8.49
CA LEU A 78 -2.34 -14.42 -9.46
C LEU A 78 -0.98 -14.32 -8.75
N ALA A 79 -0.86 -13.49 -7.71
CA ALA A 79 0.39 -13.37 -6.97
C ALA A 79 0.85 -14.71 -6.40
N VAL A 80 -0.06 -15.52 -5.83
CA VAL A 80 0.23 -16.87 -5.34
C VAL A 80 0.77 -17.78 -6.45
N VAL A 81 0.07 -17.81 -7.60
CA VAL A 81 0.49 -18.62 -8.75
C VAL A 81 1.86 -18.20 -9.27
N VAL A 82 2.10 -16.90 -9.41
CA VAL A 82 3.38 -16.40 -9.92
C VAL A 82 4.50 -16.62 -8.89
N VAL A 83 4.24 -16.50 -7.58
CA VAL A 83 5.22 -16.84 -6.53
C VAL A 83 5.60 -18.31 -6.65
N PHE A 84 4.62 -19.21 -6.82
CA PHE A 84 4.87 -20.63 -7.02
C PHE A 84 5.71 -20.88 -8.29
N LEU A 85 5.24 -20.41 -9.44
CA LEU A 85 5.88 -20.66 -10.74
C LEU A 85 7.30 -20.11 -10.80
N TRP A 86 7.51 -18.89 -10.30
CA TRP A 86 8.83 -18.27 -10.32
C TRP A 86 9.79 -18.97 -9.36
N THR A 87 9.36 -19.25 -8.13
CA THR A 87 10.21 -19.97 -7.16
C THR A 87 10.52 -21.38 -7.63
N ARG A 88 9.55 -22.09 -8.22
CA ARG A 88 9.73 -23.43 -8.76
C ARG A 88 10.81 -23.45 -9.84
N ARG A 89 10.75 -22.48 -10.77
CA ARG A 89 11.75 -22.32 -11.84
C ARG A 89 13.15 -22.10 -11.29
N LEU A 90 13.29 -21.33 -10.21
CA LEU A 90 14.59 -20.95 -9.65
C LEU A 90 15.18 -21.98 -8.68
N PHE A 91 14.35 -22.58 -7.83
CA PHE A 91 14.79 -23.30 -6.63
C PHE A 91 14.08 -24.65 -6.41
N GLY A 92 13.20 -25.07 -7.33
CA GLY A 92 12.49 -26.35 -7.29
C GLY A 92 11.19 -26.36 -6.47
N ASP A 93 10.50 -27.50 -6.50
CA ASP A 93 9.12 -27.65 -6.03
C ASP A 93 8.96 -27.37 -4.53
N PHE A 94 9.88 -27.87 -3.68
CA PHE A 94 9.82 -27.65 -2.24
C PHE A 94 9.96 -26.16 -1.88
N ALA A 95 10.92 -25.46 -2.50
CA ALA A 95 11.12 -24.02 -2.28
C ALA A 95 9.85 -23.24 -2.68
N ALA A 96 9.19 -23.65 -3.77
CA ALA A 96 7.97 -23.02 -4.24
C ALA A 96 6.79 -23.20 -3.28
N LEU A 97 6.59 -24.40 -2.74
CA LEU A 97 5.58 -24.65 -1.71
C LEU A 97 5.84 -23.82 -0.46
N MET A 98 7.10 -23.72 -0.02
CA MET A 98 7.48 -22.90 1.13
C MET A 98 7.26 -21.40 0.86
N ALA A 99 7.66 -20.89 -0.31
CA ALA A 99 7.45 -19.50 -0.69
C ALA A 99 5.96 -19.13 -0.70
N VAL A 100 5.10 -20.00 -1.23
CA VAL A 100 3.64 -19.80 -1.20
C VAL A 100 3.11 -19.81 0.23
N ALA A 101 3.45 -20.83 1.02
CA ALA A 101 2.98 -20.94 2.40
C ALA A 101 3.40 -19.72 3.25
N LEU A 102 4.63 -19.24 3.06
CA LEU A 102 5.11 -18.04 3.72
C LEU A 102 4.38 -16.79 3.23
N PHE A 103 4.24 -16.60 1.91
CA PHE A 103 3.56 -15.45 1.32
C PHE A 103 2.10 -15.34 1.77
N THR A 104 1.36 -16.44 1.74
CA THR A 104 -0.08 -16.46 2.07
C THR A 104 -0.36 -16.39 3.57
N THR A 105 0.66 -16.56 4.41
CA THR A 105 0.53 -16.40 5.87
C THR A 105 1.07 -15.06 6.37
N LEU A 106 1.65 -14.22 5.52
CA LEU A 106 2.12 -12.90 5.94
C LEU A 106 0.93 -12.00 6.37
N PRO A 107 0.91 -11.47 7.61
CA PRO A 107 -0.17 -10.59 8.06
C PRO A 107 -0.39 -9.40 7.14
N ILE A 108 0.67 -8.75 6.65
CA ILE A 108 0.52 -7.62 5.72
C ILE A 108 -0.12 -8.01 4.38
N VAL A 109 0.20 -9.19 3.85
CA VAL A 109 -0.41 -9.69 2.59
C VAL A 109 -1.89 -10.00 2.83
N LEU A 110 -2.20 -10.68 3.95
CA LEU A 110 -3.58 -10.97 4.34
C LEU A 110 -4.39 -9.70 4.56
N ALA A 111 -3.82 -8.70 5.24
CA ALA A 111 -4.45 -7.39 5.45
C ALA A 111 -4.84 -6.73 4.12
N PHE A 112 -3.89 -6.53 3.20
CA PHE A 112 -4.16 -5.83 1.95
C PHE A 112 -4.88 -6.67 0.90
N SER A 113 -4.97 -8.00 1.09
CA SER A 113 -5.86 -8.87 0.30
C SER A 113 -7.33 -8.78 0.72
N GLY A 114 -7.60 -8.42 1.98
CA GLY A 114 -8.94 -8.27 2.53
C GLY A 114 -9.52 -6.85 2.41
N LEU A 115 -8.76 -5.88 1.91
CA LEU A 115 -9.18 -4.49 1.79
C LEU A 115 -9.39 -4.08 0.33
N ALA A 116 -10.35 -3.17 0.11
CA ALA A 116 -10.65 -2.60 -1.20
C ALA A 116 -9.62 -1.53 -1.62
N TYR A 117 -8.34 -1.93 -1.76
CA TYR A 117 -7.21 -1.05 -2.06
C TYR A 117 -6.53 -1.38 -3.39
N THR A 118 -5.79 -0.41 -3.93
CA THR A 118 -5.04 -0.57 -5.19
C THR A 118 -3.68 -1.26 -5.01
N ASP A 119 -3.23 -1.45 -3.77
CA ASP A 119 -1.87 -1.90 -3.46
C ASP A 119 -1.59 -3.36 -3.84
N LEU A 120 -2.49 -4.31 -3.53
CA LEU A 120 -2.28 -5.72 -3.87
C LEU A 120 -2.38 -5.99 -5.38
N PRO A 121 -3.36 -5.44 -6.12
CA PRO A 121 -3.34 -5.50 -7.58
C PRO A 121 -2.04 -4.99 -8.18
N ALA A 122 -1.52 -3.89 -7.65
CA ALA A 122 -0.27 -3.31 -8.09
C ALA A 122 0.95 -4.20 -7.82
N ALA A 123 1.04 -4.76 -6.61
CA ALA A 123 2.09 -5.71 -6.26
C ALA A 123 2.06 -6.95 -7.15
N ALA A 124 0.88 -7.54 -7.39
CA ALA A 124 0.71 -8.73 -8.22
C ALA A 124 1.14 -8.47 -9.69
N MET A 125 0.68 -7.37 -10.28
CA MET A 125 0.99 -7.06 -11.68
C MET A 125 2.46 -6.68 -11.87
N GLN A 126 3.03 -5.87 -10.97
CA GLN A 126 4.45 -5.53 -11.05
C GLN A 126 5.34 -6.75 -10.82
N PHE A 127 5.00 -7.63 -9.88
CA PHE A 127 5.72 -8.89 -9.66
C PHE A 127 5.67 -9.80 -10.90
N THR A 128 4.50 -9.90 -11.54
CA THR A 128 4.31 -10.62 -12.80
C THR A 128 5.14 -10.01 -13.93
N ALA A 129 5.22 -8.67 -14.02
CA ALA A 129 6.06 -7.99 -15.00
C ALA A 129 7.55 -8.29 -14.80
N LEU A 130 8.03 -8.32 -13.55
CA LEU A 130 9.41 -8.70 -13.25
C LEU A 130 9.69 -10.17 -13.58
N PHE A 131 8.74 -11.08 -13.31
CA PHE A 131 8.86 -12.48 -13.72
C PHE A 131 8.92 -12.63 -15.24
N ALA A 132 8.03 -11.94 -15.98
CA ALA A 132 8.02 -11.93 -17.43
C ALA A 132 9.32 -11.35 -18.01
N PHE A 133 9.87 -10.30 -17.38
CA PHE A 133 11.14 -9.70 -17.80
C PHE A 133 12.33 -10.64 -17.58
N ALA A 134 12.41 -11.28 -16.40
CA ALA A 134 13.46 -12.24 -16.08
C ALA A 134 13.45 -13.43 -17.06
N THR A 135 12.27 -13.98 -17.35
CA THR A 135 12.11 -15.09 -18.29
C THR A 135 12.41 -14.69 -19.73
N TRP A 136 12.02 -13.49 -20.16
CA TRP A 136 12.37 -12.92 -21.46
C TRP A 136 13.88 -12.72 -21.63
N LEU A 137 14.59 -12.30 -20.57
CA LEU A 137 16.05 -12.13 -20.57
C LEU A 137 16.84 -13.45 -20.69
N GLU A 138 16.26 -14.56 -20.24
CA GLU A 138 16.83 -15.90 -20.41
C GLU A 138 16.59 -16.42 -21.84
N LYS A 139 15.34 -16.38 -22.31
CA LYS A 139 14.96 -16.88 -23.64
C LYS A 139 13.99 -15.91 -24.31
N SER A 140 14.54 -15.03 -25.15
CA SER A 140 13.78 -14.03 -25.89
C SER A 140 13.06 -14.66 -27.10
N SER A 141 11.76 -14.87 -26.97
CA SER A 141 10.83 -15.32 -28.04
C SER A 141 9.70 -14.31 -28.26
N THR A 142 8.97 -14.41 -29.38
CA THR A 142 7.77 -13.59 -29.64
C THR A 142 6.74 -13.74 -28.51
N GLN A 143 6.44 -14.97 -28.10
CA GLN A 143 5.52 -15.24 -27.00
C GLN A 143 5.98 -14.58 -25.68
N SER A 144 7.25 -14.72 -25.29
CA SER A 144 7.77 -14.08 -24.08
C SER A 144 7.74 -12.55 -24.17
N THR A 145 7.91 -12.00 -25.37
CA THR A 145 7.88 -10.55 -25.61
C THR A 145 6.45 -10.01 -25.51
N LEU A 146 5.46 -10.74 -26.04
CA LEU A 146 4.04 -10.41 -25.87
C LEU A 146 3.64 -10.48 -24.40
N LEU A 147 4.01 -11.55 -23.69
CA LEU A 147 3.74 -11.68 -22.25
C LEU A 147 4.38 -10.55 -21.43
N LEU A 148 5.61 -10.15 -21.77
CA LEU A 148 6.29 -9.02 -21.15
C LEU A 148 5.53 -7.71 -21.38
N GLY A 149 5.16 -7.39 -22.63
CA GLY A 149 4.40 -6.20 -22.96
C GLY A 149 3.04 -6.16 -22.25
N ILE A 150 2.34 -7.29 -22.18
CA ILE A 150 1.09 -7.43 -21.44
C ILE A 150 1.28 -7.17 -19.94
N ALA A 151 2.23 -7.85 -19.31
CA ALA A 151 2.47 -7.72 -17.89
C ALA A 151 2.91 -6.30 -17.50
N VAL A 152 3.77 -5.66 -18.30
CA VAL A 152 4.19 -4.26 -18.08
C VAL A 152 3.02 -3.30 -18.27
N GLY A 153 2.22 -3.44 -19.34
CA GLY A 153 1.04 -2.60 -19.56
C GLY A 153 0.03 -2.68 -18.41
N LEU A 154 -0.28 -3.90 -17.94
CA LEU A 154 -1.17 -4.11 -16.79
C LEU A 154 -0.56 -3.60 -15.47
N ALA A 155 0.76 -3.72 -15.28
CA ALA A 155 1.44 -3.15 -14.14
C ALA A 155 1.35 -1.62 -14.12
N LEU A 156 1.56 -0.96 -15.27
CA LEU A 156 1.39 0.50 -15.39
C LEU A 156 -0.06 0.94 -15.15
N LEU A 157 -1.03 0.14 -15.60
CA LEU A 157 -2.46 0.39 -15.35
C LEU A 157 -2.91 0.10 -13.91
N SER A 158 -2.07 -0.52 -13.07
CA SER A 158 -2.42 -0.84 -11.69
C SER A 158 -2.08 0.28 -10.71
N LYS A 159 -0.91 0.93 -10.86
CA LYS A 159 -0.39 1.98 -9.97
C LYS A 159 0.83 2.69 -10.58
N PHE A 160 0.94 4.01 -10.39
CA PHE A 160 2.09 4.78 -10.88
C PHE A 160 3.43 4.42 -10.23
N THR A 161 3.43 3.75 -9.06
CA THR A 161 4.69 3.24 -8.47
C THR A 161 5.42 2.28 -9.39
N ALA A 162 4.71 1.63 -10.34
CA ALA A 162 5.34 0.79 -11.37
C ALA A 162 6.37 1.56 -12.22
N LEU A 163 6.17 2.86 -12.45
CA LEU A 163 7.11 3.73 -13.18
C LEU A 163 8.41 3.97 -12.39
N LEU A 164 8.41 3.78 -11.07
CA LEU A 164 9.59 3.89 -10.23
C LEU A 164 10.23 2.51 -9.99
N PHE A 165 9.41 1.51 -9.63
CA PHE A 165 9.89 0.22 -9.16
C PHE A 165 10.35 -0.69 -10.30
N LEU A 166 9.65 -0.72 -11.44
CA LEU A 166 10.07 -1.57 -12.55
C LEU A 166 11.42 -1.12 -13.13
N PRO A 167 11.67 0.17 -13.44
CA PRO A 167 12.98 0.59 -13.91
C PRO A 167 14.10 0.32 -12.91
N ALA A 168 13.88 0.58 -11.62
CA ALA A 168 14.87 0.30 -10.58
C ALA A 168 15.24 -1.20 -10.53
N ALA A 169 14.24 -2.07 -10.52
CA ALA A 169 14.45 -3.52 -10.54
C ALA A 169 15.12 -3.99 -11.84
N VAL A 170 14.70 -3.48 -13.00
CA VAL A 170 15.31 -3.79 -14.31
C VAL A 170 16.79 -3.41 -14.32
N VAL A 171 17.15 -2.21 -13.86
CA VAL A 171 18.55 -1.78 -13.74
C VAL A 171 19.32 -2.73 -12.82
N GLY A 172 18.78 -3.06 -11.65
CA GLY A 172 19.39 -4.03 -10.74
C GLY A 172 19.63 -5.40 -11.39
N ILE A 173 18.63 -5.93 -12.10
CA ILE A 173 18.72 -7.20 -12.83
C ILE A 173 19.81 -7.15 -13.91
N LEU A 174 19.84 -6.10 -14.72
CA LEU A 174 20.82 -5.94 -15.79
C LEU A 174 22.25 -5.80 -15.24
N LEU A 175 22.44 -5.06 -14.15
CA LEU A 175 23.72 -4.96 -13.44
C LEU A 175 24.15 -6.32 -12.89
N CYS A 176 23.24 -7.05 -12.24
CA CYS A 176 23.51 -8.39 -11.74
C CYS A 176 23.93 -9.35 -12.86
N LYS A 177 23.20 -9.33 -13.99
CA LYS A 177 23.53 -10.12 -15.17
C LYS A 177 24.91 -9.75 -15.72
N TRP A 178 25.20 -8.46 -15.86
CA TRP A 178 26.48 -7.95 -16.37
C TRP A 178 27.67 -8.38 -15.50
N LEU A 179 27.53 -8.28 -14.17
CA LEU A 179 28.59 -8.64 -13.23
C LEU A 179 28.91 -10.15 -13.21
N LEU A 180 27.91 -11.01 -13.48
CA LEU A 180 28.04 -12.46 -13.33
C LEU A 180 28.22 -13.23 -14.64
N SER A 181 27.83 -12.67 -15.79
CA SER A 181 27.80 -13.41 -17.05
C SER A 181 29.10 -13.34 -17.87
N GLY A 182 30.18 -12.75 -17.35
CA GLY A 182 31.43 -12.55 -18.10
C GLY A 182 31.27 -11.58 -19.29
N ARG A 183 32.39 -11.15 -19.90
CA ARG A 183 32.35 -10.29 -21.10
C ARG A 183 31.75 -11.08 -22.27
N ALA A 184 30.69 -10.53 -22.88
CA ALA A 184 29.93 -11.20 -23.92
C ALA A 184 30.70 -11.35 -25.25
N ASP A 185 30.43 -12.47 -25.93
CA ASP A 185 30.98 -12.93 -27.22
C ASP A 185 30.66 -11.96 -28.39
N PRO A 186 31.54 -11.71 -29.39
CA PRO A 186 31.38 -10.67 -30.41
C PRO A 186 30.22 -10.83 -31.42
N THR A 187 29.49 -11.95 -31.45
CA THR A 187 28.37 -12.23 -32.38
C THR A 187 27.09 -11.40 -32.10
N LEU A 188 27.22 -10.34 -31.31
CA LEU A 188 26.14 -9.55 -30.69
C LEU A 188 25.38 -8.60 -31.63
N ALA A 189 25.87 -8.26 -32.82
CA ALA A 189 25.23 -7.21 -33.63
C ALA A 189 23.81 -7.60 -34.12
N ALA A 190 23.66 -8.79 -34.72
CA ALA A 190 22.35 -9.31 -35.14
C ALA A 190 21.45 -9.70 -33.95
N ALA A 191 22.04 -10.14 -32.84
CA ALA A 191 21.31 -10.40 -31.60
C ALA A 191 20.81 -9.11 -30.93
N ARG A 192 21.53 -7.99 -31.08
CA ARG A 192 21.15 -6.67 -30.55
C ARG A 192 19.98 -6.06 -31.33
N SER A 193 19.99 -6.10 -32.66
CA SER A 193 18.89 -5.56 -33.47
C SER A 193 17.57 -6.30 -33.21
N ARG A 194 17.61 -7.64 -33.13
CA ARG A 194 16.43 -8.45 -32.79
C ARG A 194 15.91 -8.15 -31.38
N ARG A 195 16.79 -8.00 -30.39
CA ARG A 195 16.40 -7.61 -29.03
C ARG A 195 15.80 -6.21 -28.98
N ALA A 196 16.37 -5.25 -29.72
CA ALA A 196 15.82 -3.90 -29.81
C ALA A 196 14.40 -3.91 -30.41
N ALA A 197 14.18 -4.68 -31.48
CA ALA A 197 12.85 -4.87 -32.06
C ALA A 197 11.86 -5.50 -31.07
N GLN A 198 12.29 -6.49 -30.30
CA GLN A 198 11.46 -7.11 -29.25
C GLN A 198 11.14 -6.14 -28.11
N ILE A 199 12.10 -5.33 -27.66
CA ILE A 199 11.85 -4.29 -26.66
C ILE A 199 10.84 -3.27 -27.22
N GLY A 200 11.02 -2.84 -28.47
CA GLY A 200 10.08 -1.95 -29.16
C GLY A 200 8.67 -2.55 -29.23
N MET A 201 8.55 -3.84 -29.55
CA MET A 201 7.27 -4.55 -29.58
C MET A 201 6.61 -4.65 -28.20
N ALA A 202 7.37 -5.01 -27.17
CA ALA A 202 6.85 -5.07 -25.79
C ALA A 202 6.41 -3.68 -25.29
N ALA A 203 7.19 -2.64 -25.59
CA ALA A 203 6.86 -1.26 -25.25
C ALA A 203 5.60 -0.78 -25.98
N LEU A 204 5.50 -1.02 -27.29
CA LEU A 204 4.32 -0.70 -28.08
C LEU A 204 3.07 -1.40 -27.51
N LEU A 205 3.18 -2.70 -27.21
CA LEU A 205 2.07 -3.46 -26.63
C LEU A 205 1.66 -2.94 -25.25
N ALA A 206 2.64 -2.58 -24.40
CA ALA A 206 2.36 -1.96 -23.11
C ALA A 206 1.62 -0.61 -23.29
N CYS A 207 2.04 0.23 -24.25
CA CYS A 207 1.37 1.48 -24.59
C CYS A 207 -0.07 1.24 -25.09
N VAL A 208 -0.29 0.25 -25.96
CA VAL A 208 -1.63 -0.11 -26.46
C VAL A 208 -2.53 -0.58 -25.32
N ILE A 209 -2.00 -1.38 -24.39
CA ILE A 209 -2.76 -1.83 -23.22
C ILE A 209 -3.11 -0.66 -22.31
N VAL A 210 -2.15 0.21 -22.01
CA VAL A 210 -2.41 1.42 -21.22
C VAL A 210 -3.49 2.26 -21.90
N TRP A 211 -3.36 2.52 -23.20
CA TRP A 211 -4.33 3.28 -23.97
C TRP A 211 -5.72 2.63 -23.97
N GLY A 212 -5.81 1.31 -24.15
CA GLY A 212 -7.05 0.55 -24.04
C GLY A 212 -7.66 0.56 -22.63
N GLY A 213 -6.82 0.57 -21.59
CA GLY A 213 -7.26 0.74 -20.19
C GLY A 213 -7.90 2.11 -19.91
N TYR A 214 -7.56 3.12 -20.71
CA TYR A 214 -8.23 4.42 -20.76
C TYR A 214 -9.24 4.51 -21.92
N ARG A 215 -9.80 3.37 -22.38
CA ARG A 215 -10.85 3.28 -23.42
C ARG A 215 -10.45 3.87 -24.77
N PHE A 216 -9.17 3.84 -25.11
CA PHE A 216 -8.63 4.47 -26.32
C PHE A 216 -8.96 5.98 -26.40
N SER A 217 -9.12 6.65 -25.25
CA SER A 217 -9.43 8.08 -25.20
C SER A 217 -8.35 8.93 -25.86
N VAL A 218 -8.76 9.98 -26.57
CA VAL A 218 -7.90 11.00 -27.17
C VAL A 218 -8.57 12.35 -26.90
N GLU A 219 -7.89 13.24 -26.19
CA GLU A 219 -8.39 14.59 -25.87
C GLU A 219 -7.25 15.60 -25.98
N HIS A 220 -7.60 16.88 -26.08
CA HIS A 220 -6.64 17.97 -25.99
C HIS A 220 -6.10 18.15 -24.56
N VAL A 221 -4.88 18.68 -24.46
CA VAL A 221 -4.22 18.92 -23.16
C VAL A 221 -5.01 19.95 -22.34
N SER A 222 -5.56 20.97 -23.00
CA SER A 222 -6.37 22.04 -22.40
C SER A 222 -7.66 21.51 -21.77
N GLU A 223 -8.40 20.69 -22.50
CA GLU A 223 -9.63 20.03 -22.05
C GLU A 223 -9.35 19.10 -20.87
N ASN A 224 -8.31 18.28 -20.98
CA ASN A 224 -8.00 17.28 -19.97
C ASN A 224 -7.54 17.87 -18.63
N MET A 225 -6.66 18.87 -18.70
CA MET A 225 -6.16 19.57 -17.51
C MET A 225 -7.12 20.65 -16.99
N GLN A 226 -8.30 20.82 -17.61
CA GLN A 226 -9.30 21.84 -17.24
C GLN A 226 -8.68 23.23 -17.14
N LEU A 227 -7.83 23.57 -18.13
CA LEU A 227 -7.08 24.81 -18.15
C LEU A 227 -8.02 25.99 -18.41
N SER A 228 -8.17 26.87 -17.42
CA SER A 228 -8.81 28.18 -17.55
C SER A 228 -7.76 29.27 -17.29
N PRO A 229 -7.91 30.50 -17.82
CA PRO A 229 -7.06 31.64 -17.48
C PRO A 229 -6.90 31.88 -15.96
N GLN A 230 -7.83 31.37 -15.15
CA GLN A 230 -7.86 31.48 -13.69
C GLN A 230 -7.23 30.26 -12.96
N SER A 231 -7.01 29.14 -13.64
CA SER A 231 -6.57 27.85 -13.06
C SER A 231 -5.29 27.31 -13.73
N MET A 232 -4.43 28.19 -14.24
CA MET A 232 -3.24 27.77 -14.96
C MET A 232 -2.29 27.00 -14.02
N PRO A 233 -1.90 25.75 -14.34
CA PRO A 233 -1.13 24.92 -13.44
C PRO A 233 0.25 25.52 -13.21
N SER A 234 0.60 25.67 -11.94
CA SER A 234 1.96 26.07 -11.57
C SER A 234 2.93 24.96 -11.92
N PHE A 235 3.71 25.16 -12.99
CA PHE A 235 4.78 24.23 -13.36
C PHE A 235 6.04 24.38 -12.51
N GLN A 236 6.03 25.21 -11.46
CA GLN A 236 7.18 25.48 -10.61
C GLN A 236 7.67 24.23 -9.88
N HIS A 237 6.81 23.23 -9.71
CA HIS A 237 7.14 21.97 -9.03
C HIS A 237 7.83 20.93 -9.91
N PHE A 238 7.91 21.16 -11.24
CA PHE A 238 8.57 20.25 -12.18
C PHE A 238 10.06 20.61 -12.40
N PRO A 239 10.93 19.61 -12.62
CA PRO A 239 12.32 19.85 -13.03
C PRO A 239 12.40 20.66 -14.33
N GLY A 240 13.44 21.47 -14.52
CA GLY A 240 13.60 22.37 -15.68
C GLY A 240 13.26 21.75 -17.05
N PRO A 241 13.79 20.56 -17.41
CA PRO A 241 13.46 19.90 -18.67
C PRO A 241 11.98 19.51 -18.80
N VAL A 242 11.41 18.93 -17.73
CA VAL A 242 10.00 18.52 -17.68
C VAL A 242 9.08 19.73 -17.71
N ARG A 243 9.47 20.82 -17.04
CA ARG A 243 8.75 22.09 -17.02
C ARG A 243 8.67 22.71 -18.42
N SER A 244 9.75 22.70 -19.18
CA SER A 244 9.77 23.20 -20.56
C SER A 244 8.88 22.35 -21.46
N ILE A 245 8.92 21.03 -21.33
CA ILE A 245 8.06 20.11 -22.08
C ILE A 245 6.58 20.33 -21.72
N ALA A 246 6.25 20.36 -20.43
CA ALA A 246 4.89 20.56 -19.95
C ALA A 246 4.32 21.92 -20.39
N ARG A 247 5.12 22.99 -20.31
CA ARG A 247 4.74 24.31 -20.81
C ARG A 247 4.49 24.27 -22.31
N ASN A 248 5.37 23.64 -23.08
CA ASN A 248 5.18 23.50 -24.52
C ASN A 248 3.92 22.67 -24.83
N MET A 249 3.67 21.57 -24.12
CA MET A 249 2.44 20.79 -24.29
C MET A 249 1.17 21.60 -24.03
N VAL A 250 1.19 22.52 -23.07
CA VAL A 250 0.06 23.43 -22.83
C VAL A 250 -0.08 24.50 -23.91
N ILE A 251 1.02 25.05 -24.42
CA ILE A 251 0.99 26.07 -25.48
C ILE A 251 0.54 25.48 -26.82
N TRP A 252 1.07 24.32 -27.17
CA TRP A 252 0.80 23.66 -28.45
C TRP A 252 -0.51 22.86 -28.46
N ASP A 253 -1.04 22.56 -27.27
CA ASP A 253 -2.28 21.82 -27.05
C ASP A 253 -2.49 20.57 -27.95
N PRO A 254 -1.50 19.66 -28.03
CA PRO A 254 -1.62 18.50 -28.90
C PRO A 254 -2.70 17.53 -28.40
N MET A 255 -3.33 16.78 -29.30
CA MET A 255 -4.15 15.64 -28.91
C MET A 255 -3.25 14.52 -28.36
N LEU A 256 -3.52 14.08 -27.13
CA LEU A 256 -2.76 13.02 -26.47
C LEU A 256 -3.60 11.75 -26.30
N PRO A 257 -3.04 10.56 -26.58
CA PRO A 257 -3.68 9.30 -26.20
C PRO A 257 -3.64 9.13 -24.69
N ALA A 258 -4.75 8.67 -24.10
CA ALA A 258 -4.91 8.48 -22.65
C ALA A 258 -4.55 9.72 -21.81
N PRO A 259 -5.16 10.89 -22.06
CA PRO A 259 -4.75 12.15 -21.44
C PRO A 259 -4.91 12.16 -19.90
N ALA A 260 -5.91 11.44 -19.38
CA ALA A 260 -6.11 11.22 -17.94
C ALA A 260 -4.91 10.54 -17.22
N LEU A 261 -4.09 9.77 -17.95
CA LEU A 261 -2.81 9.23 -17.44
C LEU A 261 -1.87 10.37 -17.04
N PHE A 262 -1.71 11.36 -17.91
CA PHE A 262 -0.80 12.49 -17.72
C PHE A 262 -1.29 13.42 -16.60
N ARG A 263 -2.59 13.69 -16.54
CA ARG A 263 -3.19 14.40 -15.39
C ARG A 263 -2.90 13.68 -14.08
N GLY A 264 -3.10 12.36 -14.04
CA GLY A 264 -2.77 11.53 -12.89
C GLY A 264 -1.32 11.62 -12.46
N LEU A 265 -0.39 11.55 -13.42
CA LEU A 265 1.05 11.70 -13.16
C LEU A 265 1.41 13.08 -12.62
N ALA A 266 0.83 14.14 -13.19
CA ALA A 266 1.04 15.49 -12.71
C ALA A 266 0.53 15.65 -11.26
N THR A 267 -0.67 15.17 -10.95
CA THR A 267 -1.23 15.20 -9.59
C THR A 267 -0.38 14.38 -8.62
N ALA A 268 0.05 13.18 -9.00
CA ALA A 268 0.93 12.33 -8.19
C ALA A 268 2.28 13.00 -7.90
N TRP A 269 2.86 13.71 -8.89
CA TRP A 269 4.10 14.44 -8.72
C TRP A 269 3.96 15.57 -7.70
N VAL A 270 2.88 16.36 -7.80
CA VAL A 270 2.58 17.45 -6.83
C VAL A 270 2.40 16.88 -5.43
N LEU A 271 1.68 15.76 -5.27
CA LEU A 271 1.49 15.09 -3.98
C LEU A 271 2.79 14.57 -3.35
N ASN A 272 3.74 14.08 -4.16
CA ASN A 272 5.04 13.66 -3.62
C ASN A 272 5.90 14.88 -3.23
N LYS A 273 5.76 16.01 -3.95
CA LYS A 273 6.49 17.25 -3.65
C LYS A 273 5.94 18.03 -2.46
N SER A 274 4.65 17.88 -2.13
CA SER A 274 4.06 18.51 -0.94
C SER A 274 4.63 17.93 0.37
N ALA A 275 5.36 16.81 0.31
CA ALA A 275 6.12 16.23 1.42
C ALA A 275 5.31 16.16 2.72
N PRO A 276 4.15 15.45 2.72
CA PRO A 276 3.25 15.46 3.86
C PRO A 276 3.91 14.96 5.14
N GLU A 277 3.30 15.29 6.27
CA GLU A 277 3.79 14.82 7.57
C GLU A 277 3.76 13.29 7.66
N ALA A 278 4.85 12.73 8.17
CA ALA A 278 4.98 11.32 8.44
C ALA A 278 5.26 11.08 9.92
N TYR A 279 4.87 9.90 10.42
CA TYR A 279 5.09 9.48 11.80
C TYR A 279 6.02 8.27 11.85
N LEU A 280 7.08 8.35 12.65
CA LEU A 280 8.01 7.25 12.87
C LEU A 280 8.68 7.38 14.25
N LEU A 281 8.71 6.30 15.03
CA LEU A 281 9.44 6.22 16.31
C LEU A 281 9.12 7.39 17.27
N GLY A 282 7.84 7.73 17.41
CA GLY A 282 7.37 8.76 18.33
C GLY A 282 7.50 10.19 17.82
N LYS A 283 8.03 10.38 16.61
CA LYS A 283 8.31 11.70 16.02
C LYS A 283 7.46 11.93 14.78
N THR A 284 7.10 13.19 14.56
CA THR A 284 6.49 13.66 13.31
C THR A 284 7.52 14.46 12.51
N LYS A 285 7.52 14.30 11.19
CA LYS A 285 8.41 15.05 10.30
C LYS A 285 7.83 15.19 8.90
N THR A 286 7.86 16.41 8.38
CA THR A 286 7.55 16.73 6.98
C THR A 286 8.53 16.03 6.04
N GLY A 287 8.01 15.28 5.06
CA GLY A 287 8.80 14.50 4.11
C GLY A 287 9.46 13.23 4.68
N GLY A 288 9.17 12.88 5.94
CA GLY A 288 9.55 11.61 6.56
C GLY A 288 11.05 11.33 6.66
N TRP A 289 11.39 10.03 6.59
CA TRP A 289 12.73 9.48 6.81
C TRP A 289 13.09 8.49 5.71
N TRP A 290 14.34 8.53 5.26
CA TRP A 290 14.86 7.58 4.26
C TRP A 290 14.78 6.11 4.75
N TYR A 291 14.86 5.89 6.06
CA TYR A 291 14.80 4.57 6.68
C TYR A 291 13.38 4.12 7.09
N PHE A 292 12.33 4.86 6.72
CA PHE A 292 10.95 4.53 7.08
C PHE A 292 10.52 3.14 6.58
N PHE A 293 10.71 2.84 5.29
CA PHE A 293 10.32 1.55 4.73
C PHE A 293 11.16 0.38 5.26
N PRO A 294 12.50 0.48 5.40
CA PRO A 294 13.30 -0.55 6.07
C PRO A 294 12.81 -0.86 7.50
N ILE A 295 12.55 0.16 8.31
CA ILE A 295 11.98 -0.05 9.66
C ILE A 295 10.60 -0.69 9.55
N GLY A 296 9.74 -0.20 8.66
CA GLY A 296 8.44 -0.77 8.38
C GLY A 296 8.50 -2.26 8.10
N ILE A 297 9.30 -2.71 7.14
CA ILE A 297 9.49 -4.14 6.86
C ILE A 297 10.02 -4.86 8.10
N GLY A 298 11.00 -4.27 8.78
CA GLY A 298 11.63 -4.86 9.96
C GLY A 298 10.68 -5.12 11.12
N VAL A 299 9.63 -4.30 11.31
CA VAL A 299 8.68 -4.42 12.43
C VAL A 299 7.31 -4.98 12.04
N LYS A 300 6.92 -4.87 10.77
CA LYS A 300 5.62 -5.35 10.24
C LYS A 300 5.66 -6.78 9.72
N THR A 301 6.84 -7.38 9.65
CA THR A 301 7.02 -8.72 9.07
C THR A 301 7.36 -9.72 10.17
N PRO A 302 6.74 -10.91 10.23
CA PRO A 302 7.12 -11.94 11.20
C PRO A 302 8.62 -12.23 11.18
N LEU A 303 9.23 -12.35 12.37
CA LEU A 303 10.67 -12.60 12.50
C LEU A 303 11.07 -13.94 11.86
N SER A 304 10.20 -14.95 11.95
CA SER A 304 10.35 -16.23 11.25
C SER A 304 10.60 -16.05 9.75
N PHE A 305 9.79 -15.21 9.11
CA PHE A 305 9.93 -14.90 7.68
C PHE A 305 11.22 -14.14 7.39
N LEU A 306 11.54 -13.12 8.21
CA LEU A 306 12.77 -12.33 8.04
C LEU A 306 14.03 -13.19 8.19
N ILE A 307 14.06 -14.13 9.15
CA ILE A 307 15.16 -15.08 9.32
C ILE A 307 15.31 -15.94 8.07
N LEU A 308 14.22 -16.49 7.53
CA LEU A 308 14.25 -17.26 6.28
C LEU A 308 14.71 -16.42 5.08
N CYS A 309 14.31 -15.15 5.00
CA CYS A 309 14.84 -14.22 4.00
C CYS A 309 16.35 -14.04 4.15
N VAL A 310 16.87 -13.82 5.36
CA VAL A 310 18.31 -13.67 5.61
C VAL A 310 19.07 -14.94 5.20
N VAL A 311 18.59 -16.12 5.63
CA VAL A 311 19.19 -17.41 5.22
C VAL A 311 19.17 -17.57 3.70
N GLY A 312 18.05 -17.22 3.05
CA GLY A 312 17.92 -17.22 1.60
C GLY A 312 18.90 -16.27 0.90
N LEU A 313 18.98 -15.01 1.35
CA LEU A 313 19.92 -14.02 0.83
C LEU A 313 21.35 -14.52 0.97
N CYS A 314 21.76 -14.95 2.16
CA CYS A 314 23.11 -15.48 2.41
C CYS A 314 23.41 -16.69 1.51
N SER A 315 22.45 -17.59 1.33
CA SER A 315 22.60 -18.76 0.45
C SER A 315 22.81 -18.35 -1.01
N VAL A 316 21.97 -17.46 -1.55
CA VAL A 316 22.06 -17.05 -2.95
C VAL A 316 23.32 -16.20 -3.21
N PHE A 317 23.69 -15.30 -2.29
CA PHE A 317 24.91 -14.47 -2.43
C PHE A 317 26.20 -15.27 -2.24
N ARG A 318 26.26 -16.22 -1.29
CA ARG A 318 27.44 -17.07 -1.09
C ARG A 318 27.70 -17.97 -2.31
N SER A 319 26.63 -18.43 -2.96
CA SER A 319 26.72 -19.25 -4.16
C SER A 319 26.61 -18.43 -5.45
N ALA A 320 26.68 -17.09 -5.41
CA ALA A 320 26.46 -16.23 -6.57
C ALA A 320 27.39 -16.51 -7.76
N ARG A 321 28.63 -16.94 -7.51
CA ARG A 321 29.59 -17.32 -8.56
C ARG A 321 29.30 -18.69 -9.20
N GLN A 322 28.58 -19.55 -8.49
CA GLN A 322 28.26 -20.92 -8.93
C GLN A 322 26.82 -21.03 -9.46
N MET A 323 25.92 -20.15 -9.00
CA MET A 323 24.53 -20.09 -9.43
C MET A 323 24.37 -19.23 -10.68
N GLN A 324 23.30 -19.49 -11.42
CA GLN A 324 22.90 -18.63 -12.53
C GLN A 324 22.44 -17.27 -11.98
N TRP A 325 22.75 -16.18 -12.68
CA TRP A 325 22.35 -14.80 -12.33
C TRP A 325 20.84 -14.65 -12.08
N THR A 326 20.03 -15.54 -12.68
CA THR A 326 18.57 -15.64 -12.55
C THR A 326 18.12 -15.90 -11.11
N SER A 327 18.91 -16.66 -10.34
CA SER A 327 18.63 -16.96 -8.93
C SER A 327 18.72 -15.71 -8.03
N LEU A 328 19.51 -14.71 -8.43
CA LEU A 328 19.68 -13.46 -7.69
C LEU A 328 18.60 -12.42 -8.02
N VAL A 329 17.85 -12.60 -9.10
CA VAL A 329 16.89 -11.61 -9.60
C VAL A 329 15.88 -11.15 -8.54
N PRO A 330 15.21 -12.04 -7.78
CA PRO A 330 14.24 -11.61 -6.76
C PRO A 330 14.88 -10.77 -5.66
N ALA A 331 16.06 -11.17 -5.17
CA ALA A 331 16.80 -10.47 -4.13
C ALA A 331 17.28 -9.09 -4.60
N VAL A 332 17.90 -9.02 -5.79
CA VAL A 332 18.41 -7.76 -6.34
C VAL A 332 17.27 -6.81 -6.69
N SER A 333 16.13 -7.31 -7.17
CA SER A 333 14.94 -6.50 -7.40
C SER A 333 14.37 -5.92 -6.11
N ALA A 334 14.26 -6.73 -5.05
CA ALA A 334 13.82 -6.25 -3.73
C ALA A 334 14.75 -5.17 -3.19
N ILE A 335 16.07 -5.37 -3.27
CA ILE A 335 17.08 -4.39 -2.86
C ILE A 335 16.97 -3.11 -3.68
N ALA A 336 16.88 -3.21 -5.02
CA ALA A 336 16.79 -2.03 -5.88
C ALA A 336 15.52 -1.19 -5.61
N ILE A 337 14.38 -1.86 -5.41
CA ILE A 337 13.11 -1.20 -5.06
C ILE A 337 13.22 -0.53 -3.69
N LEU A 338 13.79 -1.21 -2.70
CA LEU A 338 14.00 -0.63 -1.37
C LEU A 338 14.89 0.61 -1.44
N THR A 339 16.01 0.55 -2.16
CA THR A 339 16.95 1.66 -2.31
C THR A 339 16.31 2.87 -2.97
N VAL A 340 15.55 2.70 -4.06
CA VAL A 340 14.91 3.85 -4.71
C VAL A 340 13.81 4.46 -3.83
N SER A 341 13.09 3.65 -3.05
CA SER A 341 12.07 4.12 -2.11
C SER A 341 12.61 4.93 -0.93
N MET A 342 13.91 4.81 -0.61
CA MET A 342 14.56 5.68 0.40
C MET A 342 14.64 7.15 -0.02
N SER A 343 14.48 7.44 -1.32
CA SER A 343 14.49 8.79 -1.88
C SER A 343 13.09 9.44 -1.96
N VAL A 344 12.05 8.70 -1.61
CA VAL A 344 10.65 9.15 -1.66
C VAL A 344 10.30 9.85 -0.35
N ASN A 345 9.68 11.03 -0.43
CA ASN A 345 9.27 11.82 0.73
C ASN A 345 7.85 11.49 1.24
N TYR A 346 7.09 10.74 0.44
CA TYR A 346 5.73 10.33 0.75
C TYR A 346 5.72 9.05 1.60
N ASN A 347 5.87 9.21 2.92
CA ASN A 347 5.95 8.12 3.88
C ASN A 347 4.58 7.81 4.49
N ALA A 348 3.66 7.33 3.66
CA ALA A 348 2.27 7.05 4.04
C ALA A 348 1.95 5.55 4.10
N GLY A 349 2.87 4.78 4.68
CA GLY A 349 2.65 3.39 5.07
C GLY A 349 3.24 2.33 4.15
N LEU A 350 3.45 1.14 4.71
CA LEU A 350 4.18 0.05 4.07
C LEU A 350 3.42 -0.57 2.88
N ARG A 351 2.12 -0.30 2.77
CA ARG A 351 1.27 -0.72 1.63
C ARG A 351 1.81 -0.28 0.27
N HIS A 352 2.50 0.87 0.22
CA HIS A 352 3.11 1.39 -1.01
C HIS A 352 4.29 0.54 -1.48
N LEU A 353 4.82 -0.35 -0.64
CA LEU A 353 5.94 -1.23 -0.93
C LEU A 353 5.55 -2.72 -0.97
N LEU A 354 4.26 -3.01 -1.18
CA LEU A 354 3.74 -4.37 -1.10
C LEU A 354 4.37 -5.34 -2.14
N LEU A 355 4.92 -4.82 -3.25
CA LEU A 355 5.69 -5.57 -4.26
C LEU A 355 6.92 -6.29 -3.66
N VAL A 356 7.50 -5.78 -2.58
CA VAL A 356 8.70 -6.38 -1.97
C VAL A 356 8.37 -7.74 -1.33
N PHE A 357 7.17 -7.95 -0.81
CA PHE A 357 6.80 -9.19 -0.12
C PHE A 357 6.78 -10.44 -0.99
N PRO A 358 6.19 -10.47 -2.21
CA PRO A 358 6.31 -11.64 -3.08
C PRO A 358 7.77 -11.90 -3.48
N LEU A 359 8.59 -10.86 -3.71
CA LEU A 359 10.03 -11.03 -3.98
C LEU A 359 10.76 -11.66 -2.79
N LEU A 360 10.52 -11.15 -1.58
CA LEU A 360 11.08 -11.69 -0.35
C LEU A 360 10.59 -13.11 -0.07
N ALA A 361 9.35 -13.45 -0.44
CA ALA A 361 8.82 -14.80 -0.29
C ALA A 361 9.55 -15.81 -1.17
N VAL A 362 9.89 -15.46 -2.42
CA VAL A 362 10.76 -16.28 -3.28
C VAL A 362 12.11 -16.54 -2.61
N VAL A 363 12.71 -15.49 -2.03
CA VAL A 363 13.99 -15.59 -1.31
C VAL A 363 13.87 -16.43 -0.04
N ALA A 364 12.78 -16.28 0.73
CA ALA A 364 12.52 -17.06 1.92
C ALA A 364 12.30 -18.55 1.60
N GLY A 365 11.63 -18.86 0.49
CA GLY A 365 11.49 -20.23 -0.02
C GLY A 365 12.85 -20.87 -0.35
N CYS A 366 13.78 -20.08 -0.90
CA CYS A 366 15.17 -20.52 -1.07
C CYS A 366 15.85 -20.79 0.28
N GLY A 367 15.65 -19.91 1.27
CA GLY A 367 16.15 -20.10 2.63
C GLY A 367 15.65 -21.39 3.29
N ALA A 368 14.34 -21.67 3.17
CA ALA A 368 13.74 -22.90 3.65
C ALA A 368 14.31 -24.15 2.95
N SER A 369 14.50 -24.09 1.63
CA SER A 369 15.14 -25.18 0.87
C SER A 369 16.60 -25.39 1.29
N CYS A 370 17.32 -24.31 1.60
CA CYS A 370 18.70 -24.35 2.06
C CYS A 370 18.84 -25.11 3.39
N LEU A 371 17.95 -24.84 4.36
CA LEU A 371 17.92 -25.55 5.65
C LEU A 371 17.63 -27.06 5.51
N CYS A 372 17.02 -27.49 4.41
CA CYS A 372 16.73 -28.89 4.12
C CYS A 372 17.83 -29.61 3.31
N ARG A 373 18.90 -28.91 2.89
CA ARG A 373 19.93 -29.49 2.01
C ARG A 373 20.70 -30.65 2.68
N PRO A 374 21.11 -31.65 1.89
CA PRO A 374 21.84 -32.81 2.38
C PRO A 374 23.31 -32.49 2.66
N GLN A 375 23.61 -31.80 3.76
CA GLN A 375 24.95 -31.83 4.37
C GLN A 375 24.92 -32.80 5.54
N ALA A 376 25.66 -33.90 5.43
CA ALA A 376 25.44 -35.17 6.14
C ALA A 376 25.29 -35.08 7.69
N GLY A 377 25.83 -34.05 8.35
CA GLY A 377 25.70 -33.87 9.80
C GLY A 377 24.58 -32.94 10.28
N TRP A 378 24.09 -32.00 9.44
CA TRP A 378 23.23 -30.90 9.91
C TRP A 378 21.77 -30.98 9.45
N ARG A 379 21.40 -32.02 8.70
CA ARG A 379 20.06 -32.18 8.09
C ARG A 379 18.93 -32.21 9.11
N PHE A 380 19.12 -32.95 10.21
CA PHE A 380 18.11 -33.08 11.26
C PHE A 380 17.83 -31.73 11.92
N TRP A 381 18.88 -31.03 12.35
CA TRP A 381 18.76 -29.72 12.98
C TRP A 381 18.23 -28.65 12.03
N GLY A 382 18.65 -28.65 10.76
CA GLY A 382 18.13 -27.71 9.76
C GLY A 382 16.62 -27.86 9.55
N ARG A 383 16.12 -29.10 9.51
CA ARG A 383 14.67 -29.39 9.46
C ARG A 383 13.95 -29.01 10.75
N LEU A 384 14.56 -29.23 11.91
CA LEU A 384 13.99 -28.83 13.20
C LEU A 384 13.87 -27.30 13.30
N VAL A 385 14.90 -26.57 12.89
CA VAL A 385 14.90 -25.10 12.81
C VAL A 385 13.82 -24.63 11.84
N LEU A 386 13.73 -25.22 10.64
CA LEU A 386 12.68 -24.88 9.69
C LEU A 386 11.28 -25.14 10.28
N ALA A 387 11.06 -26.30 10.90
CA ALA A 387 9.78 -26.62 11.54
C ALA A 387 9.43 -25.59 12.64
N GLY A 388 10.39 -25.23 13.49
CA GLY A 388 10.22 -24.18 14.50
C GLY A 388 9.87 -22.81 13.89
N LEU A 389 10.55 -22.42 12.81
CA LEU A 389 10.27 -21.16 12.10
C LEU A 389 8.88 -21.17 11.44
N LEU A 390 8.45 -22.31 10.88
CA LEU A 390 7.11 -22.45 10.29
C LEU A 390 6.01 -22.42 11.35
N VAL A 391 6.22 -23.06 12.51
CA VAL A 391 5.30 -22.96 13.66
C VAL A 391 5.24 -21.52 14.16
N TRP A 392 6.37 -20.84 14.29
CA TRP A 392 6.41 -19.42 14.70
C TRP A 392 5.69 -18.52 13.69
N GLN A 393 5.87 -18.75 12.39
CA GLN A 393 5.12 -18.06 11.34
C GLN A 393 3.61 -18.26 11.53
N ALA A 394 3.16 -19.51 11.65
CA ALA A 394 1.76 -19.84 11.83
C ALA A 394 1.18 -19.20 13.10
N MET A 395 1.90 -19.26 14.22
CA MET A 395 1.49 -18.62 15.47
C MET A 395 1.42 -17.09 15.35
N SER A 396 2.35 -16.46 14.64
CA SER A 396 2.34 -15.01 14.41
C SER A 396 1.09 -14.60 13.63
N THR A 397 0.75 -15.36 12.58
CA THR A 397 -0.46 -15.12 11.78
C THR A 397 -1.73 -15.40 12.58
N LEU A 398 -1.80 -16.49 13.33
CA LEU A 398 -2.96 -16.85 14.14
C LEU A 398 -3.19 -15.87 15.28
N ARG A 399 -2.15 -15.36 15.94
CA ARG A 399 -2.28 -14.29 16.96
C ARG A 399 -2.66 -12.94 16.36
N ALA A 400 -2.32 -12.72 15.10
CA ALA A 400 -2.76 -11.55 14.35
C ALA A 400 -4.17 -11.69 13.78
N HIS A 401 -4.77 -12.90 13.86
CA HIS A 401 -6.13 -13.15 13.37
C HIS A 401 -7.09 -12.14 14.01
N SER A 402 -8.03 -11.65 13.22
CA SER A 402 -8.89 -10.47 13.43
C SER A 402 -8.29 -9.10 13.13
N ASP A 403 -6.96 -8.89 13.22
CA ASP A 403 -6.34 -7.56 13.13
C ASP A 403 -4.98 -7.54 12.43
N TYR A 404 -4.95 -8.02 11.18
CA TYR A 404 -3.72 -8.11 10.39
C TYR A 404 -3.07 -6.75 10.10
N ILE A 405 -3.85 -5.68 9.97
CA ILE A 405 -3.32 -4.31 9.78
C ILE A 405 -2.46 -3.94 10.98
N ALA A 406 -3.00 -4.11 12.19
CA ALA A 406 -2.34 -3.77 13.45
C ALA A 406 -1.25 -4.77 13.88
N TYR A 407 -0.87 -5.74 13.04
CA TYR A 407 0.21 -6.66 13.35
C TYR A 407 1.57 -5.93 13.44
N PHE A 408 2.31 -6.21 14.50
CA PHE A 408 3.72 -5.87 14.65
C PHE A 408 4.43 -7.05 15.29
N ASN A 409 5.69 -7.26 14.93
CA ASN A 409 6.54 -8.25 15.55
C ASN A 409 7.16 -7.73 16.86
N GLU A 410 7.97 -8.57 17.49
CA GLU A 410 8.56 -8.35 18.80
C GLU A 410 9.51 -7.14 18.83
N PHE A 411 10.08 -6.71 17.70
CA PHE A 411 10.96 -5.52 17.64
C PHE A 411 10.20 -4.19 17.80
N ALA A 412 8.88 -4.16 17.59
CA ALA A 412 8.09 -2.96 17.85
C ALA A 412 7.91 -2.66 19.34
N GLY A 413 8.25 -3.62 20.22
CA GLY A 413 8.06 -3.50 21.66
C GLY A 413 6.59 -3.61 22.08
N ARG A 414 6.29 -3.15 23.30
CA ARG A 414 4.95 -3.29 23.93
C ARG A 414 3.90 -2.32 23.40
N ASP A 415 4.31 -1.17 22.85
CA ASP A 415 3.41 -0.14 22.34
C ASP A 415 3.74 0.16 20.86
N PRO A 416 3.18 -0.62 19.92
CA PRO A 416 3.43 -0.44 18.49
C PRO A 416 3.03 0.95 17.97
N SER A 417 2.15 1.67 18.67
CA SER A 417 1.74 3.03 18.31
C SER A 417 2.88 4.04 18.40
N ARG A 418 3.99 3.70 19.05
CA ARG A 418 5.18 4.55 19.04
C ARG A 418 5.98 4.37 17.77
N THR A 419 5.85 3.25 17.07
CA THR A 419 6.72 2.93 15.93
C THR A 419 6.15 3.45 14.63
N LEU A 420 4.96 2.96 14.23
CA LEU A 420 4.28 3.33 12.99
C LEU A 420 2.79 3.40 13.25
N VAL A 421 2.14 4.47 12.78
CA VAL A 421 0.72 4.70 13.04
C VAL A 421 -0.04 5.07 11.77
N THR A 422 0.52 6.02 11.01
CA THR A 422 -0.12 6.59 9.83
C THR A 422 -0.07 5.63 8.63
N GLY A 423 -0.77 5.98 7.55
CA GLY A 423 -0.60 5.26 6.28
C GLY A 423 -1.19 3.86 6.21
N CYS A 424 -2.14 3.55 7.10
CA CYS A 424 -2.64 2.20 7.26
C CYS A 424 -1.60 1.19 7.78
N ASP A 425 -0.60 1.67 8.52
CA ASP A 425 0.31 0.78 9.23
C ASP A 425 -0.32 0.27 10.51
N LEU A 426 -0.77 1.11 11.46
CA LEU A 426 -1.48 0.61 12.66
C LEU A 426 -2.99 0.84 12.56
N ASP A 427 -3.38 2.05 12.16
CA ASP A 427 -4.75 2.54 12.28
C ASP A 427 -5.23 3.18 10.96
N CYS A 428 -6.18 2.48 10.33
CA CYS A 428 -6.93 2.88 9.15
C CYS A 428 -8.37 3.33 9.48
N GLY A 429 -8.79 3.28 10.74
CA GLY A 429 -10.20 3.33 11.13
C GLY A 429 -10.91 1.98 11.11
N GLN A 430 -10.17 0.86 11.14
CA GLN A 430 -10.75 -0.49 11.03
C GLN A 430 -11.65 -0.90 12.21
N ASP A 431 -11.44 -0.31 13.39
CA ASP A 431 -12.11 -0.71 14.63
C ASP A 431 -13.41 0.09 14.91
N LEU A 432 -13.85 0.97 13.99
CA LEU A 432 -15.03 1.82 14.16
C LEU A 432 -16.32 1.02 14.42
N PHE A 433 -16.51 -0.11 13.74
CA PHE A 433 -17.69 -0.95 13.97
C PHE A 433 -17.61 -1.71 15.31
N ARG A 434 -16.41 -2.08 15.75
CA ARG A 434 -16.21 -2.66 17.09
C ARG A 434 -16.49 -1.64 18.17
N LEU A 435 -16.19 -0.35 17.91
CA LEU A 435 -16.51 0.74 18.83
C LEU A 435 -18.01 0.88 19.04
N SER A 436 -18.81 0.79 17.96
CA SER A 436 -20.27 0.89 18.11
C SER A 436 -20.85 -0.29 18.90
N GLN A 437 -20.31 -1.51 18.71
CA GLN A 437 -20.69 -2.67 19.51
C GLN A 437 -20.33 -2.50 21.00
N GLU A 438 -19.12 -2.03 21.30
CA GLU A 438 -18.64 -1.86 22.67
C GLU A 438 -19.42 -0.77 23.43
N LEU A 439 -19.67 0.38 22.79
CA LEU A 439 -20.45 1.47 23.40
C LEU A 439 -21.89 1.03 23.68
N ARG A 440 -22.47 0.22 22.78
CA ARG A 440 -23.80 -0.35 22.98
C ARG A 440 -23.84 -1.38 24.11
N ALA A 441 -22.84 -2.26 24.19
CA ALA A 441 -22.72 -3.25 25.27
C ALA A 441 -22.58 -2.59 26.65
N ARG A 442 -21.98 -1.40 26.70
CA ARG A 442 -21.82 -0.59 27.92
C ARG A 442 -22.99 0.36 28.20
N HIS A 443 -24.05 0.32 27.37
CA HIS A 443 -25.21 1.21 27.48
C HIS A 443 -24.82 2.71 27.51
N VAL A 444 -23.81 3.10 26.73
CA VAL A 444 -23.37 4.50 26.66
C VAL A 444 -24.38 5.30 25.84
N ALA A 445 -25.00 6.31 26.47
CA ALA A 445 -25.97 7.18 25.81
C ALA A 445 -25.30 8.28 24.96
N HIS A 446 -24.14 8.77 25.39
CA HIS A 446 -23.38 9.81 24.70
C HIS A 446 -21.87 9.60 24.83
N ALA A 447 -21.10 9.86 23.77
CA ALA A 447 -19.64 9.79 23.79
C ALA A 447 -18.97 10.86 22.90
N SER A 448 -17.85 11.42 23.35
CA SER A 448 -16.99 12.26 22.51
C SER A 448 -15.99 11.39 21.76
N ILE A 449 -15.91 11.53 20.43
CA ILE A 449 -15.15 10.63 19.56
C ILE A 449 -14.08 11.40 18.77
N ALA A 450 -12.84 10.95 18.85
CA ALA A 450 -11.73 11.37 17.99
C ALA A 450 -11.16 10.14 17.27
N VAL A 451 -11.62 9.86 16.06
CA VAL A 451 -11.14 8.72 15.26
C VAL A 451 -10.77 9.16 13.85
N TRP A 452 -9.84 8.41 13.24
CA TRP A 452 -9.62 8.49 11.80
C TRP A 452 -10.56 7.55 11.08
N SER A 453 -11.47 8.08 10.27
CA SER A 453 -12.32 7.29 9.39
C SER A 453 -12.80 8.14 8.23
N SER A 454 -12.99 7.51 7.07
CA SER A 454 -13.75 8.09 5.97
C SER A 454 -15.22 7.69 6.02
N ALA A 455 -15.61 6.70 6.83
CA ALA A 455 -16.97 6.19 6.87
C ALA A 455 -17.94 7.20 7.52
N ASP A 456 -19.20 7.14 7.12
CA ASP A 456 -20.25 7.94 7.75
C ASP A 456 -20.58 7.36 9.14
N MET A 457 -20.06 8.02 10.17
CA MET A 457 -20.22 7.62 11.57
C MET A 457 -21.69 7.62 12.03
N SER A 458 -22.53 8.49 11.46
CA SER A 458 -23.96 8.55 11.81
C SER A 458 -24.70 7.27 11.42
N GLN A 459 -24.21 6.56 10.39
CA GLN A 459 -24.79 5.32 9.89
C GLN A 459 -24.12 4.05 10.45
N MET A 460 -23.20 4.19 11.40
CA MET A 460 -22.45 3.06 12.00
C MET A 460 -23.07 2.53 13.30
N GLY A 461 -24.26 3.02 13.67
CA GLY A 461 -24.98 2.58 14.88
C GLY A 461 -24.29 2.96 16.18
N LEU A 462 -23.49 4.04 16.15
CA LEU A 462 -22.93 4.70 17.34
C LEU A 462 -24.05 5.39 18.15
N PRO A 463 -23.88 5.55 19.47
CA PRO A 463 -24.78 6.40 20.27
C PRO A 463 -24.64 7.87 19.85
N ASN A 464 -25.39 8.78 20.48
CA ASN A 464 -25.19 10.22 20.24
C ASN A 464 -23.72 10.57 20.51
N PHE A 465 -23.09 11.31 19.60
CA PHE A 465 -21.68 11.62 19.71
C PHE A 465 -21.36 13.03 19.26
N ASP A 466 -20.34 13.58 19.90
CA ASP A 466 -19.68 14.80 19.47
C ASP A 466 -18.27 14.47 18.98
N ILE A 467 -17.77 15.24 18.02
CA ILE A 467 -16.37 15.13 17.60
C ILE A 467 -15.52 15.84 18.66
N LEU A 468 -14.53 15.14 19.19
CA LEU A 468 -13.67 15.70 20.23
C LEU A 468 -12.76 16.77 19.62
N GLU A 469 -12.93 18.01 20.07
CA GLU A 469 -12.13 19.16 19.66
C GLU A 469 -10.75 19.19 20.34
N PRO A 470 -9.72 19.76 19.69
CA PRO A 470 -8.37 19.80 20.22
C PRO A 470 -8.27 20.72 21.45
N PHE A 471 -7.46 20.34 22.42
CA PHE A 471 -7.19 21.11 23.64
C PHE A 471 -8.41 21.40 24.53
N GLN A 472 -9.54 20.73 24.31
CA GLN A 472 -10.75 20.90 25.10
C GLN A 472 -11.02 19.63 25.92
N PRO A 473 -10.75 19.64 27.24
CA PRO A 473 -11.15 18.55 28.12
C PRO A 473 -12.68 18.44 28.19
N VAL A 474 -13.19 17.22 28.09
CA VAL A 474 -14.62 16.91 28.19
C VAL A 474 -14.83 15.88 29.30
N SER A 475 -16.03 15.85 29.88
CA SER A 475 -16.44 14.82 30.84
C SER A 475 -17.26 13.71 30.15
N GLY A 476 -17.34 12.54 30.77
CA GLY A 476 -18.05 11.38 30.25
C GLY A 476 -17.19 10.44 29.41
N TRP A 477 -17.83 9.69 28.51
CA TRP A 477 -17.17 8.69 27.69
C TRP A 477 -16.41 9.35 26.54
N VAL A 478 -15.11 9.03 26.41
CA VAL A 478 -14.26 9.50 25.32
C VAL A 478 -13.67 8.30 24.60
N ALA A 479 -13.85 8.25 23.28
CA ALA A 479 -13.25 7.25 22.40
C ALA A 479 -12.24 7.91 21.47
N ILE A 480 -10.96 7.55 21.58
CA ILE A 480 -9.90 8.15 20.75
C ILE A 480 -9.07 7.07 20.06
N SER A 481 -8.84 7.21 18.76
CA SER A 481 -7.98 6.28 18.01
C SER A 481 -6.51 6.56 18.28
N MET A 482 -5.65 5.55 18.17
CA MET A 482 -4.20 5.67 18.37
C MET A 482 -3.60 6.65 17.38
N ARG A 483 -4.15 6.73 16.16
CA ARG A 483 -3.79 7.76 15.18
C ARG A 483 -4.15 9.16 15.64
N SER A 484 -5.38 9.38 16.11
CA SER A 484 -5.78 10.68 16.65
C SER A 484 -4.95 11.07 17.88
N LEU A 485 -4.68 10.13 18.79
CA LEU A 485 -3.91 10.36 20.00
C LEU A 485 -2.42 10.69 19.73
N ARG A 486 -1.78 9.98 18.79
CA ARG A 486 -0.33 10.13 18.50
C ARG A 486 -0.04 11.20 17.46
N PHE A 487 -0.91 11.35 16.47
CA PHE A 487 -0.67 12.17 15.28
C PHE A 487 -1.64 13.36 15.16
N GLY A 488 -2.67 13.45 16.00
CA GLY A 488 -3.63 14.55 15.96
C GLY A 488 -4.63 14.46 14.81
N ASP A 489 -4.68 13.33 14.10
CA ASP A 489 -5.53 13.13 12.93
C ASP A 489 -6.95 12.70 13.30
N VAL A 490 -7.93 13.56 13.08
CA VAL A 490 -9.36 13.29 13.34
C VAL A 490 -10.17 13.61 12.09
N LEU A 491 -10.95 12.65 11.57
CA LEU A 491 -11.82 12.83 10.39
C LEU A 491 -11.18 13.59 9.22
N HIS A 492 -9.94 13.26 8.85
CA HIS A 492 -9.20 13.93 7.76
C HIS A 492 -8.71 15.36 8.06
N ARG A 493 -8.76 15.79 9.32
CA ARG A 493 -8.13 17.02 9.82
C ARG A 493 -6.95 16.66 10.71
N THR A 494 -5.85 17.38 10.53
CA THR A 494 -4.65 17.20 11.33
C THR A 494 -4.56 18.35 12.33
N TYR A 495 -4.54 18.01 13.61
CA TYR A 495 -4.32 18.95 14.71
C TYR A 495 -2.85 18.93 15.16
N PRO A 496 -2.36 20.00 15.80
CA PRO A 496 -0.99 20.04 16.30
C PRO A 496 -0.69 18.91 17.29
N PRO A 497 0.56 18.43 17.36
CA PRO A 497 0.98 17.46 18.36
C PRO A 497 0.59 17.91 19.78
N GLY A 498 0.07 16.99 20.59
CA GLY A 498 -0.39 17.28 21.95
C GLY A 498 -1.83 17.79 22.06
N ALA A 499 -2.58 17.91 20.95
CA ALA A 499 -4.01 18.26 20.95
C ALA A 499 -4.86 17.48 21.96
N PHE A 500 -4.50 16.21 22.23
CA PHE A 500 -5.21 15.32 23.14
C PHE A 500 -4.37 14.87 24.34
N ALA A 501 -3.25 15.55 24.63
CA ALA A 501 -2.33 15.17 25.72
C ALA A 501 -2.96 15.25 27.12
N TRP A 502 -4.07 15.98 27.28
CA TRP A 502 -4.82 16.03 28.54
C TRP A 502 -5.36 14.65 28.96
N LEU A 503 -5.57 13.73 28.01
CA LEU A 503 -5.97 12.34 28.27
C LEU A 503 -4.87 11.52 28.95
N ASP A 504 -3.59 11.94 28.89
CA ASP A 504 -2.49 11.22 29.55
C ASP A 504 -2.61 11.23 31.09
N ARG A 505 -3.47 12.10 31.64
CA ARG A 505 -3.79 12.15 33.08
C ARG A 505 -4.76 11.06 33.52
N TYR A 506 -5.43 10.40 32.57
CA TYR A 506 -6.46 9.40 32.83
C TYR A 506 -5.99 8.02 32.36
N GLN A 507 -6.39 6.98 33.09
CA GLN A 507 -6.19 5.60 32.63
C GLN A 507 -7.34 5.20 31.70
N PRO A 508 -7.05 4.58 30.54
CA PRO A 508 -8.10 4.06 29.69
C PRO A 508 -8.86 2.94 30.41
N VAL A 509 -10.18 2.97 30.31
CA VAL A 509 -11.10 1.96 30.86
C VAL A 509 -11.07 0.68 30.02
N GLY A 510 -10.67 0.79 28.76
CA GLY A 510 -10.51 -0.35 27.87
C GLY A 510 -9.95 0.03 26.51
N GLU A 511 -9.71 -0.99 25.70
CA GLU A 511 -9.28 -0.85 24.31
C GLU A 511 -10.29 -1.58 23.41
N VAL A 512 -10.74 -0.92 22.36
CA VAL A 512 -11.59 -1.48 21.33
C VAL A 512 -10.71 -1.88 20.16
N GLY A 513 -10.68 -3.19 19.89
CA GLY A 513 -9.77 -3.76 18.90
C GLY A 513 -8.31 -3.55 19.30
N LYS A 514 -7.50 -3.00 18.39
CA LYS A 514 -6.09 -2.67 18.65
C LYS A 514 -5.76 -1.19 18.47
N THR A 515 -6.77 -0.37 18.12
CA THR A 515 -6.53 1.02 17.73
C THR A 515 -7.37 2.06 18.42
N ILE A 516 -8.39 1.72 19.21
CA ILE A 516 -9.23 2.73 19.86
C ILE A 516 -9.17 2.57 21.38
N ARG A 517 -8.79 3.65 22.09
CA ARG A 517 -8.83 3.71 23.55
C ARG A 517 -10.13 4.32 24.03
N LEU A 518 -10.72 3.70 25.05
CA LEU A 518 -11.89 4.19 25.74
C LEU A 518 -11.49 4.77 27.09
N TYR A 519 -11.97 5.98 27.38
CA TYR A 519 -11.81 6.68 28.64
C TYR A 519 -13.18 7.00 29.23
N TYR A 520 -13.24 7.06 30.55
CA TYR A 520 -14.35 7.65 31.27
C TYR A 520 -13.80 8.78 32.12
N ILE A 521 -14.16 10.01 31.79
CA ILE A 521 -13.67 11.22 32.45
C ILE A 521 -14.72 11.64 33.47
N PRO A 522 -14.39 11.71 34.77
CA PRO A 522 -15.35 12.15 35.78
C PRO A 522 -15.79 13.59 35.50
N PRO A 523 -17.05 13.94 35.83
CA PRO A 523 -17.49 15.33 35.78
C PRO A 523 -16.59 16.17 36.70
N LEU A 524 -16.26 17.38 36.25
CA LEU A 524 -15.52 18.33 37.08
C LEU A 524 -16.39 18.66 38.30
N ASP A 525 -15.93 18.27 39.49
CA ASP A 525 -16.60 18.63 40.74
C ASP A 525 -16.68 20.16 40.85
N SER A 526 -17.90 20.68 40.85
CA SER A 526 -18.21 22.11 41.04
C SER A 526 -17.91 22.61 42.46
N SER A 527 -17.26 21.82 43.31
CA SER A 527 -16.95 22.12 44.71
C SER A 527 -15.58 22.77 44.93
N GLY A 528 -14.74 22.90 43.90
CA GLY A 528 -13.39 23.47 44.01
C GLY A 528 -13.32 25.01 44.10
N GLU A 529 -14.34 25.75 43.66
CA GLU A 529 -14.32 27.22 43.67
C GLU A 529 -14.69 27.83 45.03
N GLN A 530 -15.29 27.07 45.96
CA GLN A 530 -15.60 27.57 47.31
C GLN A 530 -14.45 27.39 48.32
N GLY A 531 -13.44 26.57 48.00
CA GLY A 531 -12.29 26.33 48.88
C GLY A 531 -11.20 27.40 48.84
N GLN A 532 -11.09 28.16 47.74
CA GLN A 532 -10.07 29.23 47.61
C GLN A 532 -10.56 30.62 48.05
N ALA A 533 -11.86 30.80 48.27
CA ALA A 533 -12.41 32.05 48.81
C ALA A 533 -12.29 32.15 50.35
N ARG A 534 -12.07 31.03 51.06
CA ARG A 534 -12.01 31.00 52.53
C ARG A 534 -10.60 31.22 53.11
N ASN A 535 -9.56 31.16 52.29
CA ASN A 535 -8.16 31.41 52.71
C ASN A 535 -7.62 32.79 52.27
N ARG A 536 -8.50 33.75 51.94
CA ARG A 536 -8.13 35.17 51.69
C ARG A 536 -8.74 36.14 52.70
N GLN A 537 -9.15 35.64 53.86
CA GLN A 537 -9.52 36.44 55.03
C GLN A 537 -8.86 35.82 56.26
N GLU A 538 -7.54 35.97 56.36
CA GLU A 538 -6.78 35.99 57.62
C GLU A 538 -5.46 36.73 57.40
#